data_AF-A0A5C6NU06-F1
#
_entry.id   AF-A0A5C6NU06-F1
#
_cell.length_a   1.000
_cell.length_b   1.000
_cell.length_c   1.000
_cell.angle_alpha   90.00
_cell.angle_beta   90.00
_cell.angle_gamma   90.00
#
_symmetry.space_group_name_H-M   'P 1'
#
loop_
_entity.id
_entity.type
_entity.pdbx_description
1 polymer ?
#
loop_
_entity_poly.entity_id
_entity_poly.type
_entity_poly.pdbx_seq_one_letter_code
_entity_poly.pdbx_strand_id
1 'polypeptide(L)'
;MEPSEEALGTYKVNQLYHWLAAANFLTEEKDIVADYVRWYVIDRNSSVIDRFKDGLSALQFLTALQQHPSLLTPVLCHSEKRLTGFDIERLFTPDVSPAGSNRRQKESVILAYWADYLLDCEEGEAALSVKDVFVTSGCIRTRKQAGHSGVSFSKKLY
;
A
#
# COMPACT_ATOMS: atom_id res chain seq x y z
N MET A 1 -28.36 49.80 -37.21
CA MET A 1 -26.99 50.35 -37.19
C MET A 1 -26.09 49.18 -36.87
N GLU A 2 -25.58 48.50 -37.90
CA GLU A 2 -24.70 47.36 -37.68
C GLU A 2 -23.35 47.85 -37.15
N PRO A 3 -22.73 47.13 -36.19
CA PRO A 3 -21.40 47.46 -35.74
C PRO A 3 -20.42 47.31 -36.90
N SER A 4 -19.52 48.28 -37.08
CA SER A 4 -18.48 48.21 -38.11
C SER A 4 -17.64 46.93 -37.92
N GLU A 5 -17.21 46.31 -39.02
CA GLU A 5 -16.37 45.10 -39.00
C GLU A 5 -15.12 45.25 -38.12
N GLU A 6 -14.57 46.46 -38.03
CA GLU A 6 -13.46 46.84 -37.15
C GLU A 6 -13.80 46.68 -35.65
N ALA A 7 -15.01 47.06 -35.25
CA ALA A 7 -15.48 46.88 -33.88
C ALA A 7 -15.59 45.38 -33.56
N LEU A 8 -16.17 44.58 -34.45
CA LEU A 8 -16.26 43.12 -34.30
C LEU A 8 -14.88 42.44 -34.22
N GLY A 9 -13.92 42.91 -35.02
CA GLY A 9 -12.53 42.43 -34.99
C GLY A 9 -11.83 42.71 -33.66
N THR A 10 -11.95 43.95 -33.15
CA THR A 10 -11.36 44.35 -31.87
C THR A 10 -12.01 43.65 -30.68
N TYR A 11 -13.33 43.41 -30.69
CA TYR A 11 -13.99 42.60 -29.66
C TYR A 11 -13.48 41.16 -29.62
N LYS A 12 -13.32 40.51 -30.77
CA LYS A 12 -12.78 39.13 -30.84
C LYS A 12 -11.33 39.05 -30.35
N VAL A 13 -10.50 40.01 -30.73
CA VAL A 13 -9.09 40.09 -30.31
C VAL A 13 -8.98 40.31 -28.80
N ASN A 14 -9.76 41.24 -28.23
CA ASN A 14 -9.79 41.46 -26.77
C ASN A 14 -10.25 40.21 -26.01
N GLN A 15 -11.27 39.49 -26.50
CA GLN A 15 -11.66 38.24 -25.88
C GLN A 15 -10.52 37.21 -25.87
N LEU A 16 -9.81 37.04 -26.98
CA LEU A 16 -8.66 36.13 -27.06
C LEU A 16 -7.56 36.50 -26.05
N TYR A 17 -7.25 37.79 -25.88
CA TYR A 17 -6.31 38.24 -24.85
C TYR A 17 -6.76 37.88 -23.43
N HIS A 18 -8.05 38.04 -23.12
CA HIS A 18 -8.59 37.67 -21.81
C HIS A 18 -8.51 36.16 -21.57
N TRP A 19 -8.80 35.33 -22.57
CA TRP A 19 -8.69 33.87 -22.46
C TRP A 19 -7.24 33.41 -22.27
N LEU A 20 -6.29 34.03 -22.99
CA LEU A 20 -4.86 33.76 -22.83
C LEU A 20 -4.36 34.16 -21.44
N ALA A 21 -4.75 35.34 -20.95
CA ALA A 21 -4.40 35.80 -19.61
C ALA A 21 -4.97 34.88 -18.52
N ALA A 22 -6.23 34.43 -18.66
CA ALA A 22 -6.86 33.50 -17.74
C ALA A 22 -6.18 32.11 -17.76
N ALA A 23 -5.81 31.61 -18.94
CA ALA A 23 -5.09 30.35 -19.07
C ALA A 23 -3.70 30.42 -18.40
N ASN A 24 -2.95 31.51 -18.61
CA ASN A 24 -1.65 31.73 -17.98
C ASN A 24 -1.76 31.85 -16.45
N PHE A 25 -2.77 32.55 -15.94
CA PHE A 25 -3.02 32.67 -14.51
C PHE A 25 -3.28 31.29 -13.86
N LEU A 26 -4.10 30.45 -14.51
CA LEU A 26 -4.37 29.08 -14.03
C LEU A 26 -3.13 28.17 -14.06
N THR A 27 -2.23 28.36 -15.02
CA THR A 27 -0.95 27.63 -15.03
C THR A 27 -0.02 28.12 -13.93
N GLU A 28 0.10 29.44 -13.73
CA GLU A 28 0.92 30.03 -12.67
C GLU A 28 0.44 29.60 -11.28
N GLU A 29 -0.87 29.59 -11.04
CA GLU A 29 -1.45 29.11 -9.78
C GLU A 29 -1.07 27.65 -9.50
N LYS A 30 -1.18 26.78 -10.52
CA LYS A 30 -0.80 25.36 -10.39
C LYS A 30 0.68 25.19 -10.10
N ASP A 31 1.54 25.98 -10.74
CA ASP A 31 2.98 25.95 -10.53
C ASP A 31 3.32 26.40 -9.10
N ILE A 32 2.70 27.48 -8.61
CA ILE A 32 2.88 27.95 -7.22
C ILE A 32 2.45 26.89 -6.22
N VAL A 33 1.30 26.24 -6.44
CA VAL A 33 0.82 25.16 -5.57
C VAL A 33 1.78 23.96 -5.61
N ALA A 34 2.26 23.57 -6.79
CA ALA A 34 3.21 22.47 -6.94
C ALA A 34 4.54 22.76 -6.23
N ASP A 35 5.08 23.98 -6.38
CA ASP A 35 6.29 24.43 -5.71
C ASP A 35 6.12 24.48 -4.19
N TYR A 36 4.97 24.95 -3.72
CA TYR A 36 4.67 24.96 -2.28
C TYR A 36 4.61 23.53 -1.71
N VAL A 37 3.94 22.61 -2.40
CA VAL A 37 3.87 21.20 -1.98
C VAL A 37 5.26 20.55 -2.00
N ARG A 38 6.04 20.80 -3.05
CA ARG A 38 7.42 20.32 -3.17
C ARG A 38 8.27 20.81 -1.99
N TRP A 39 8.18 22.10 -1.68
CA TRP A 39 8.90 22.69 -0.55
C TRP A 39 8.46 22.08 0.78
N TYR A 40 7.15 21.94 0.99
CA TYR A 40 6.60 21.44 2.24
C TYR A 40 6.97 19.98 2.51
N VAL A 41 6.95 19.15 1.46
CA VAL A 41 7.21 17.70 1.58
C VAL A 41 8.69 17.39 1.50
N ILE A 42 9.41 17.97 0.55
CA ILE A 42 10.81 17.61 0.24
C ILE A 42 11.77 18.57 0.92
N ASP A 43 11.73 19.86 0.56
CA ASP A 43 12.80 20.78 0.94
C ASP A 43 12.85 21.02 2.46
N ARG A 44 11.69 21.12 3.12
CA ARG A 44 11.58 21.23 4.58
C ARG A 44 12.15 20.02 5.32
N ASN A 45 12.08 18.83 4.72
CA ASN A 45 12.55 17.58 5.32
C ASN A 45 13.88 17.09 4.71
N SER A 46 14.55 17.94 3.94
CA SER A 46 15.76 17.60 3.16
C SER A 46 16.83 16.90 4.00
N SER A 47 17.15 17.43 5.18
CA SER A 47 18.15 16.83 6.08
C SER A 47 17.79 15.41 6.55
N VAL A 48 16.50 15.14 6.81
CA VAL A 48 16.03 13.81 7.21
C VAL A 48 16.03 12.87 6.02
N ILE A 49 15.61 13.35 4.85
CA ILE A 49 15.61 12.60 3.59
C ILE A 49 17.04 12.21 3.20
N ASP A 50 18.00 13.11 3.34
CA ASP A 50 19.39 12.85 2.97
C ASP A 50 20.03 11.84 3.92
N ARG A 51 19.81 11.98 5.24
CA ARG A 51 20.25 10.95 6.21
C ARG A 51 19.60 9.59 5.97
N PHE A 52 18.36 9.57 5.52
CA PHE A 52 17.68 8.33 5.14
C PHE A 52 18.33 7.70 3.90
N LYS A 53 18.62 8.50 2.86
CA LYS A 53 19.36 8.05 1.67
C LYS A 53 20.76 7.54 2.02
N ASP A 54 21.47 8.19 2.94
CA ASP A 54 22.78 7.73 3.42
C ASP A 54 22.66 6.36 4.09
N GLY A 55 21.64 6.18 4.94
CA GLY A 55 21.34 4.90 5.57
C GLY A 55 21.03 3.79 4.56
N LEU A 56 20.26 4.09 3.51
CA LEU A 56 20.00 3.14 2.43
C LEU A 56 21.26 2.86 1.58
N SER A 57 22.12 3.86 1.40
CA SER A 57 23.37 3.74 0.63
C SER A 57 24.41 2.89 1.35
N ALA A 58 24.44 2.94 2.69
CA ALA A 58 25.36 2.13 3.51
C ALA A 58 25.22 0.62 3.25
N LEU A 59 24.02 0.17 2.87
CA LEU A 59 23.72 -1.22 2.53
C LEU A 59 23.62 -1.45 1.01
N GLN A 60 24.05 -0.48 0.19
CA GLN A 60 23.90 -0.47 -1.28
C GLN A 60 22.44 -0.63 -1.77
N PHE A 61 21.47 -0.46 -0.86
CA PHE A 61 20.06 -0.64 -1.15
C PHE A 61 19.51 0.50 -2.01
N LEU A 62 20.02 1.72 -1.82
CA LEU A 62 19.60 2.88 -2.61
C LEU A 62 19.84 2.65 -4.12
N THR A 63 20.96 2.06 -4.49
CA THR A 63 21.29 1.74 -5.89
C THR A 63 20.30 0.74 -6.48
N ALA A 64 19.98 -0.33 -5.75
CA ALA A 64 18.98 -1.32 -6.18
C ALA A 64 17.59 -0.69 -6.32
N LEU A 65 17.24 0.24 -5.43
CA LEU A 65 15.97 0.97 -5.46
C LEU A 65 15.84 1.86 -6.70
N GLN A 66 16.93 2.52 -7.12
CA GLN A 66 16.97 3.35 -8.33
C GLN A 66 16.96 2.51 -9.62
N GLN A 67 17.60 1.35 -9.62
CA GLN A 67 17.66 0.46 -10.80
C GLN A 67 16.34 -0.29 -11.03
N HIS A 68 15.62 -0.63 -9.96
CA HIS A 68 14.42 -1.46 -10.03
C HIS A 68 13.25 -0.90 -9.21
N PRO A 69 12.81 0.35 -9.45
CA PRO A 69 11.75 0.98 -8.67
C PRO A 69 10.44 0.19 -8.75
N SER A 70 10.06 -0.26 -9.95
CA SER A 70 8.83 -1.02 -10.17
C SER A 70 8.75 -2.35 -9.41
N LEU A 71 9.89 -3.01 -9.15
CA LEU A 71 9.93 -4.25 -8.38
C LEU A 71 9.86 -3.99 -6.87
N LEU A 72 10.41 -2.87 -6.41
CA LEU A 72 10.55 -2.56 -4.99
C LEU A 72 9.38 -1.74 -4.43
N THR A 73 8.69 -0.95 -5.26
CA THR A 73 7.47 -0.23 -4.86
C THR A 73 6.42 -1.14 -4.20
N PRO A 74 6.01 -2.29 -4.75
CA PRO A 74 5.00 -3.13 -4.10
C PRO A 74 5.46 -3.77 -2.78
N VAL A 75 6.77 -3.84 -2.54
CA VAL A 75 7.36 -4.40 -1.32
C VAL A 75 7.50 -3.34 -0.22
N LEU A 76 7.94 -2.14 -0.59
CA LEU A 76 8.23 -1.05 0.33
C LEU A 76 7.04 -0.13 0.58
N CYS A 77 6.18 0.04 -0.41
CA CYS A 77 4.99 0.86 -0.33
C CYS A 77 3.77 -0.02 -0.04
N HIS A 78 2.76 0.56 0.60
CA HIS A 78 1.50 -0.12 0.78
C HIS A 78 0.90 -0.47 -0.58
N SER A 79 0.74 -1.77 -0.85
CA SER A 79 -0.10 -2.27 -1.92
C SER A 79 -1.41 -2.75 -1.31
N GLU A 80 -2.52 -2.40 -1.94
CA GLU A 80 -3.87 -2.83 -1.54
C GLU A 80 -4.11 -4.31 -1.92
N LYS A 81 -3.12 -5.18 -1.63
CA LYS A 81 -3.30 -6.61 -1.78
C LYS A 81 -4.19 -7.08 -0.63
N ARG A 82 -5.46 -7.38 -0.93
CA ARG A 82 -6.36 -8.03 0.03
C ARG A 82 -5.78 -9.38 0.40
N LEU A 83 -5.64 -9.62 1.70
CA LEU A 83 -5.21 -10.90 2.24
C LEU A 83 -6.37 -11.88 2.08
N THR A 84 -6.09 -13.05 1.50
CA THR A 84 -7.06 -14.14 1.34
C THR A 84 -6.86 -15.20 2.44
N GLY A 85 -7.91 -15.92 2.80
CA GLY A 85 -7.89 -17.16 3.56
C GLY A 85 -6.91 -18.17 2.97
N PHE A 86 -6.82 -18.24 1.64
CA PHE A 86 -5.77 -19.03 0.98
C PHE A 86 -4.35 -18.53 1.28
N ASP A 87 -4.13 -17.22 1.32
CA ASP A 87 -2.83 -16.67 1.76
C ASP A 87 -2.54 -17.06 3.23
N ILE A 88 -3.54 -17.06 4.11
CA ILE A 88 -3.39 -17.50 5.51
C ILE A 88 -3.05 -19.00 5.58
N GLU A 89 -3.76 -19.86 4.84
CA GLU A 89 -3.49 -21.30 4.73
C GLU A 89 -2.04 -21.60 4.30
N ARG A 90 -1.51 -20.80 3.37
CA ARG A 90 -0.11 -20.96 2.92
C ARG A 90 0.90 -20.49 3.96
N LEU A 91 0.54 -19.52 4.78
CA LEU A 91 1.42 -18.97 5.82
C LEU A 91 1.48 -19.87 7.06
N PHE A 92 0.43 -20.62 7.35
CA PHE A 92 0.36 -21.51 8.52
C PHE A 92 0.11 -22.95 8.10
N THR A 93 1.12 -23.80 8.26
CA THR A 93 0.94 -25.25 8.14
C THR A 93 0.61 -25.82 9.52
N PRO A 94 -0.63 -26.27 9.76
CA PRO A 94 -1.02 -26.85 11.04
C PRO A 94 -0.27 -28.17 11.27
N ASP A 95 0.22 -28.38 12.49
CA ASP A 95 0.81 -29.65 12.92
C ASP A 95 -0.33 -30.62 13.26
N VAL A 96 -0.37 -31.74 12.55
CA VAL A 96 -1.50 -32.68 12.56
C VAL A 96 -1.04 -34.08 12.95
N SER A 97 -1.89 -34.77 13.68
CA SER A 97 -1.64 -36.14 14.12
C SER A 97 -1.50 -37.10 12.92
N PRO A 98 -0.79 -38.23 13.07
CA PRO A 98 -0.63 -39.21 12.00
C PRO A 98 -1.96 -39.73 11.46
N ALA A 99 -1.95 -40.09 10.17
CA ALA A 99 -3.09 -40.71 9.48
C ALA A 99 -3.56 -41.98 10.21
N GLY A 100 -4.87 -42.14 10.35
CA GLY A 100 -5.48 -43.28 11.04
C GLY A 100 -5.69 -43.11 12.55
N SER A 101 -5.21 -42.03 13.16
CA SER A 101 -5.55 -41.72 14.56
C SER A 101 -6.95 -41.11 14.69
N ASN A 102 -7.65 -41.39 15.79
CA ASN A 102 -8.94 -40.75 16.11
C ASN A 102 -8.82 -39.21 16.23
N ARG A 103 -7.62 -38.70 16.54
CA ARG A 103 -7.33 -37.27 16.58
C ARG A 103 -7.30 -36.67 15.17
N ARG A 104 -6.69 -37.37 14.21
CA ARG A 104 -6.59 -36.91 12.82
C ARG A 104 -7.96 -36.64 12.18
N GLN A 105 -8.96 -37.50 12.44
CA GLN A 105 -10.32 -37.27 11.94
C GLN A 105 -10.93 -35.97 12.49
N LYS A 106 -10.77 -35.70 13.79
CA LYS A 106 -11.27 -34.48 14.43
C LYS A 106 -10.52 -33.24 13.94
N GLU A 107 -9.21 -33.32 13.84
CA GLU A 107 -8.36 -32.24 13.31
C GLU A 107 -8.75 -31.89 11.87
N SER A 108 -9.01 -32.88 11.01
CA SER A 108 -9.46 -32.64 9.63
C SER A 108 -10.79 -31.87 9.57
N VAL A 109 -11.73 -32.19 10.46
CA VAL A 109 -13.01 -31.47 10.55
C VAL A 109 -12.79 -30.03 11.04
N ILE A 110 -11.93 -29.82 12.04
CA ILE A 110 -11.60 -28.48 12.54
C ILE A 110 -10.92 -27.64 11.44
N LEU A 111 -10.05 -28.24 10.63
CA LEU A 111 -9.40 -27.55 9.52
C LEU A 111 -10.40 -27.13 8.44
N ALA A 112 -11.40 -27.98 8.14
CA ALA A 112 -12.47 -27.62 7.21
C ALA A 112 -13.27 -26.42 7.73
N TYR A 113 -13.70 -26.45 8.99
CA TYR A 113 -14.41 -25.32 9.60
C TYR A 113 -13.58 -24.04 9.64
N TRP A 114 -12.27 -24.15 9.80
CA TRP A 114 -11.39 -22.99 9.78
C TRP A 114 -11.24 -22.41 8.37
N ALA A 115 -11.17 -23.26 7.33
CA ALA A 115 -11.17 -22.80 5.94
C ALA A 115 -12.50 -22.10 5.58
N ASP A 116 -13.63 -22.67 5.99
CA ASP A 116 -14.96 -22.07 5.79
C ASP A 116 -15.05 -20.71 6.52
N TYR A 117 -14.61 -20.63 7.78
CA TYR A 117 -14.58 -19.37 8.52
C TYR A 117 -13.71 -18.29 7.86
N LEU A 118 -12.57 -18.69 7.26
CA LEU A 118 -11.73 -17.75 6.53
C LEU A 118 -12.39 -17.23 5.26
N LEU A 119 -13.19 -18.06 4.58
CA LEU A 119 -13.99 -17.64 3.43
C LEU A 119 -15.07 -16.64 3.86
N ASP A 120 -15.79 -16.92 4.94
CA ASP A 120 -16.78 -15.98 5.51
C ASP A 120 -16.13 -14.62 5.87
N CYS A 121 -14.88 -14.64 6.36
CA CYS A 121 -14.08 -13.44 6.63
C CYS A 121 -13.69 -12.66 5.36
N GLU A 122 -13.54 -13.32 4.21
CA GLU A 122 -13.27 -12.67 2.92
C GLU A 122 -14.53 -12.03 2.33
N GLU A 123 -15.64 -12.77 2.40
CA GLU A 123 -16.94 -12.37 1.84
C GLU A 123 -17.63 -11.30 2.69
N GLY A 124 -17.10 -11.03 3.90
CA GLY A 124 -17.63 -10.05 4.82
C GLY A 124 -18.85 -10.55 5.60
N GLU A 125 -19.05 -11.86 5.63
CA GLU A 125 -20.12 -12.54 6.36
C GLU A 125 -19.74 -12.85 7.82
N ALA A 126 -18.44 -12.81 8.14
CA ALA A 126 -17.93 -12.92 9.50
C ALA A 126 -17.76 -11.58 10.23
N ALA A 127 -17.67 -11.62 11.55
CA ALA A 127 -17.46 -10.44 12.41
C ALA A 127 -16.06 -9.81 12.28
N LEU A 128 -15.09 -10.55 11.72
CA LEU A 128 -13.70 -10.11 11.54
C LEU A 128 -13.31 -10.25 10.07
N SER A 129 -12.44 -9.35 9.59
CA SER A 129 -11.80 -9.55 8.28
C SER A 129 -10.62 -10.52 8.38
N VAL A 130 -10.23 -11.11 7.25
CA VAL A 130 -9.02 -11.95 7.15
C VAL A 130 -7.77 -11.24 7.69
N LYS A 131 -7.68 -9.92 7.46
CA LYS A 131 -6.58 -9.08 7.98
C LYS A 131 -6.59 -9.01 9.51
N ASP A 132 -7.76 -8.89 10.13
CA ASP A 132 -7.90 -8.84 11.59
C ASP A 132 -7.54 -10.16 12.24
N VAL A 133 -7.92 -11.28 11.60
CA VAL A 133 -7.52 -12.62 12.01
C VAL A 133 -5.99 -12.74 12.00
N PHE A 134 -5.33 -12.28 10.93
CA PHE A 134 -3.87 -12.29 10.81
C PHE A 134 -3.14 -11.36 11.80
N VAL A 135 -3.70 -10.19 12.10
CA VAL A 135 -3.13 -9.28 13.12
C VAL A 135 -3.26 -9.88 14.52
N THR A 136 -4.43 -10.44 14.83
CA THR A 136 -4.77 -10.98 16.15
C THR A 136 -4.00 -12.26 16.47
N SER A 137 -3.68 -13.07 15.46
CA SER A 137 -2.82 -14.25 15.62
C SER A 137 -1.37 -13.89 16.01
N GLY A 138 -1.01 -12.61 16.00
CA GLY A 138 0.27 -12.09 16.48
C GLY A 138 1.28 -11.81 15.38
N CYS A 139 0.92 -11.98 14.11
CA CYS A 139 1.85 -11.93 12.99
C CYS A 139 2.28 -10.52 12.58
N ILE A 140 1.60 -9.47 13.07
CA ILE A 140 1.97 -8.06 12.84
C ILE A 140 2.49 -7.37 14.12
N ARG A 141 2.46 -8.03 15.30
CA ARG A 141 3.11 -7.45 16.49
C ARG A 141 4.62 -7.52 16.31
N THR A 142 5.21 -6.37 15.99
CA THR A 142 6.65 -6.13 15.80
C THR A 142 7.51 -7.00 16.71
N ARG A 143 8.37 -7.80 16.07
CA ARG A 143 9.49 -8.53 16.67
C ARG A 143 10.35 -7.57 17.48
N LYS A 144 10.07 -7.39 18.77
CA LYS A 144 11.09 -6.90 19.71
C LYS A 144 12.20 -7.96 19.69
N GLN A 145 13.43 -7.52 19.43
CA GLN A 145 14.59 -8.38 19.29
C GLN A 145 14.65 -9.42 20.41
N ALA A 146 14.63 -10.69 20.05
CA ALA A 146 15.11 -11.78 20.86
C ALA A 146 15.95 -12.66 19.92
N GLY A 147 17.21 -12.84 20.29
CA GLY A 147 18.19 -13.58 19.51
C GLY A 147 17.81 -15.04 19.32
N HIS A 148 18.41 -15.63 18.29
CA HIS A 148 18.70 -17.06 18.14
C HIS A 148 17.61 -18.03 18.59
N SER A 149 16.67 -18.31 17.70
CA SER A 149 16.23 -19.68 17.35
C SER A 149 15.03 -19.57 16.39
N GLY A 150 14.97 -20.47 15.40
CA GLY A 150 13.82 -20.57 14.51
C GLY A 150 12.57 -20.86 15.32
N VAL A 151 11.61 -19.91 15.31
CA VAL A 151 10.32 -20.10 15.95
C VAL A 151 9.37 -20.68 14.90
N SER A 152 9.24 -22.00 14.91
CA SER A 152 8.12 -22.70 14.26
C SER A 152 6.90 -22.54 15.17
N PHE A 153 5.87 -21.84 14.71
CA PHE A 153 4.57 -21.79 15.40
C PHE A 153 3.78 -23.06 15.08
N SER A 154 4.07 -24.16 15.77
CA SER A 154 3.23 -25.36 15.78
C SER A 154 2.20 -25.23 16.90
N LYS A 155 1.02 -24.68 16.60
CA LYS A 155 -0.15 -24.89 17.48
C LYS A 155 -0.76 -26.24 17.14
N LYS A 156 -0.61 -27.21 18.04
CA LYS A 156 -1.36 -28.47 17.97
C LYS A 156 -2.85 -28.16 18.08
N LEU A 157 -3.62 -28.64 17.10
CA LEU A 157 -5.08 -28.73 17.20
C LEU A 157 -5.39 -29.86 18.19
N TYR A 158 -5.99 -29.53 19.33
CA TYR A 158 -6.36 -30.48 20.39
C TYR A 158 -7.72 -31.10 20.14
#